data_AF-A0A4E9F9G1-F1
#
_entry.id   AF-A0A4E9F9G1-F1
#
_cell.length_a   1.000
_cell.length_b   1.000
_cell.length_c   1.000
_cell.angle_alpha   90.00
_cell.angle_beta   90.00
_cell.angle_gamma   90.00
#
_symmetry.space_group_name_H-M   'P 1'
#
loop_
_entity.id
_entity.type
_entity.pdbx_description
1 polymer ?
#
loop_
_entity_poly.entity_id
_entity_poly.type
_entity_poly.pdbx_seq_one_letter_code
_entity_poly.pdbx_strand_id
1 'polypeptide(L)'
;MAILLFTGIDRSIAILKPLRYRTMRKRISIPLMTIPATLYAIAILTMACIYAINNDDKVICVLVAIYSGQFDWIWGILATVLNLATITLYAVLSRIIVKARISTRNFELLQTLKITVAFVALGHLATTTIYMVTKFLNISDVAKFYIGCYAGVFINTSVSFNWLLYYWRSEEYRNSFRRQFKKLPCLKNTVNLQTKHKMQQVTTVYRLELSRRLSH
;
A
#
# COMPACT_ATOMS: atom_id res chain seq x y z
N MET A 1 -1.85 8.94 6.13
CA MET A 1 -2.66 9.59 5.07
C MET A 1 -1.98 10.82 4.47
N ALA A 2 -1.42 11.74 5.26
CA ALA A 2 -0.72 12.91 4.73
C ALA A 2 0.31 12.58 3.62
N ILE A 3 1.13 11.54 3.82
CA ILE A 3 2.08 11.10 2.78
C ILE A 3 1.39 10.70 1.46
N LEU A 4 0.24 10.05 1.50
CA LEU A 4 -0.52 9.69 0.29
C LEU A 4 -1.04 10.93 -0.42
N LEU A 5 -1.54 11.92 0.32
CA LEU A 5 -1.96 13.19 -0.25
C LEU A 5 -0.80 13.89 -0.98
N PHE A 6 0.35 14.06 -0.31
CA PHE A 6 1.51 14.71 -0.91
C PHE A 6 2.09 13.93 -2.10
N THR A 7 2.12 12.60 -2.02
CA THR A 7 2.49 11.79 -3.20
C THR A 7 1.48 11.95 -4.34
N GLY A 8 0.18 12.08 -4.05
CA GLY A 8 -0.84 12.39 -5.05
C GLY A 8 -0.63 13.74 -5.71
N ILE A 9 -0.22 14.75 -4.95
CA ILE A 9 0.08 16.09 -5.45
C ILE A 9 1.31 16.03 -6.36
N ASP A 10 2.38 15.36 -5.93
CA ASP A 10 3.59 15.13 -6.75
C ASP A 10 3.24 14.49 -8.10
N ARG A 11 2.43 13.42 -8.09
CA ARG A 11 1.97 12.75 -9.32
C ARG A 11 1.10 13.65 -10.17
N SER A 12 0.24 14.45 -9.56
CA SER A 12 -0.59 15.42 -10.28
C SER A 12 0.28 16.46 -10.99
N ILE A 13 1.32 16.99 -10.33
CA ILE A 13 2.27 17.93 -10.95
C ILE A 13 3.03 17.25 -12.09
N ALA A 14 3.50 16.01 -11.89
CA ALA A 14 4.22 15.25 -12.91
C ALA A 14 3.39 15.03 -14.18
N ILE A 15 2.09 14.77 -14.03
CA ILE A 15 1.16 14.52 -15.14
C ILE A 15 0.72 15.81 -15.82
N LEU A 16 0.35 16.83 -15.03
CA LEU A 16 -0.20 18.08 -15.56
C LEU A 16 0.87 18.96 -16.21
N LYS A 17 2.11 18.91 -15.71
CA LYS A 17 3.21 19.78 -16.15
C LYS A 17 4.50 18.98 -16.34
N PRO A 18 4.56 18.02 -17.28
CA PRO A 18 5.70 17.12 -17.43
C PRO A 18 7.01 17.86 -17.74
N LEU A 19 6.96 18.94 -18.53
CA LEU A 19 8.13 19.77 -18.83
C LEU A 19 8.68 20.45 -17.57
N ARG A 20 7.81 21.04 -16.75
CA ARG A 20 8.23 21.66 -15.48
C ARG A 20 8.75 20.63 -14.49
N TYR A 21 8.09 19.49 -14.39
CA TYR A 21 8.51 18.39 -13.52
C TYR A 21 9.88 17.84 -13.92
N ARG A 22 10.18 17.77 -15.23
CA ARG A 22 11.51 17.37 -15.73
C ARG A 22 12.60 18.38 -15.38
N THR A 23 12.29 19.67 -15.41
CA THR A 23 13.24 20.74 -15.04
C THR A 23 13.45 20.83 -13.53
N MET A 24 12.47 20.43 -12.72
CA MET A 24 12.62 20.35 -11.26
C MET A 24 13.67 19.29 -10.91
N ARG A 25 14.79 19.72 -10.32
CA ARG A 25 15.80 18.78 -9.81
C ARG A 25 15.15 17.85 -8.80
N LYS A 26 15.35 16.53 -8.97
CA LYS A 26 14.89 15.48 -8.04
C LYS A 26 15.27 15.77 -6.58
N ARG A 27 16.42 16.43 -6.36
CA ARG A 27 16.91 16.88 -5.04
C ARG A 27 15.97 17.85 -4.33
N ILE A 28 15.13 18.58 -5.05
CA ILE A 28 14.18 19.56 -4.48
C ILE A 28 12.77 18.95 -4.39
N SER A 29 12.33 18.21 -5.42
CA SER A 29 10.97 17.66 -5.45
C SER A 29 10.71 16.65 -4.32
N ILE A 30 11.68 15.78 -4.00
CA ILE A 30 11.49 14.74 -2.97
C ILE A 30 11.36 15.37 -1.58
N PRO A 31 12.30 16.21 -1.08
CA PRO A 31 12.13 16.84 0.23
C PRO A 31 10.88 17.72 0.31
N LEU A 32 10.54 18.44 -0.76
CA LEU A 32 9.36 19.31 -0.77
C LEU A 32 8.05 18.55 -0.50
N MET A 33 7.98 17.26 -0.86
CA MET A 33 6.79 16.42 -0.64
C MET A 33 6.88 15.63 0.67
N THR A 34 8.09 15.23 1.08
CA THR A 34 8.30 14.47 2.32
C THR A 34 8.27 15.36 3.56
N ILE A 35 8.88 16.55 3.52
CA ILE A 35 8.98 17.46 4.67
C ILE A 35 7.60 17.83 5.23
N PRO A 36 6.58 18.23 4.42
CA PRO A 36 5.26 18.52 4.96
C PRO A 36 4.59 17.32 5.63
N ALA A 37 4.77 16.11 5.09
CA ALA A 37 4.23 14.88 5.70
C ALA A 37 4.92 14.56 7.03
N THR A 38 6.24 14.77 7.11
CA THR A 38 7.02 14.59 8.33
C THR A 38 6.66 15.64 9.38
N LEU A 39 6.54 16.91 9.00
CA LEU A 39 6.11 17.99 9.91
C LEU A 39 4.71 17.72 10.46
N TYR A 40 3.78 17.27 9.61
CA TYR A 40 2.45 16.83 10.06
C TYR A 40 2.54 15.71 11.10
N ALA A 41 3.35 14.69 10.86
CA ALA A 41 3.51 13.57 11.78
C ALA A 41 4.11 14.01 13.13
N ILE A 42 5.13 14.88 13.10
CA ILE A 42 5.75 15.46 14.30
C ILE A 42 4.71 16.29 15.06
N ALA A 43 3.97 17.17 14.39
CA ALA A 43 2.96 18.00 15.04
C ALA A 43 1.86 17.17 15.73
N ILE A 44 1.34 16.14 15.06
CA ILE A 44 0.35 15.23 15.65
C ILE A 44 0.92 14.48 16.86
N LEU A 45 2.18 14.02 16.77
CA LEU A 45 2.85 13.33 17.87
C LEU A 45 3.07 14.26 19.06
N THR A 46 3.57 15.47 18.84
CA THR A 46 3.78 16.48 19.90
C THR A 46 2.46 16.83 20.58
N MET A 47 1.39 17.05 19.81
CA MET A 47 0.06 17.30 20.37
C MET A 47 -0.46 16.11 21.17
N ALA A 48 -0.30 14.88 20.68
CA ALA A 48 -0.67 13.68 21.43
C ALA A 48 0.08 13.59 22.78
N CYS A 49 1.39 13.88 22.79
CA CYS A 49 2.18 13.87 24.01
C CYS A 49 1.72 14.94 25.01
N ILE A 50 1.44 16.17 24.56
CA ILE A 50 0.97 17.26 25.44
C ILE A 50 -0.38 16.89 26.08
N TYR A 51 -1.32 16.37 25.29
CA TYR A 51 -2.64 15.97 25.80
C TYR A 51 -2.58 14.72 26.68
N ALA A 52 -1.65 13.79 26.41
CA ALA A 52 -1.46 12.61 27.25
C ALA A 52 -0.85 12.97 28.61
N ILE A 53 0.08 13.94 28.68
CA ILE A 53 0.67 14.38 29.95
C ILE A 53 -0.35 15.12 30.82
N ASN A 54 -1.25 15.89 30.20
CA ASN A 54 -2.25 16.68 30.94
C ASN A 54 -3.46 15.85 31.42
N ASN A 55 -3.64 14.63 30.92
CA ASN A 55 -4.74 13.74 31.28
C ASN A 55 -4.18 12.46 31.89
N ASP A 56 -4.22 12.32 33.22
CA ASP A 56 -3.76 11.12 33.96
C ASP A 56 -4.72 9.91 33.82
N ASP A 57 -5.51 9.86 32.76
CA ASP A 57 -6.49 8.81 32.53
C ASP A 57 -5.79 7.51 32.14
N LYS A 58 -6.07 6.44 32.90
CA LYS A 58 -5.64 5.08 32.54
C LYS A 58 -6.40 4.64 31.29
N VAL A 59 -5.71 4.61 30.15
CA VAL A 59 -6.29 4.19 28.87
C VAL A 59 -5.89 2.75 28.52
N ILE A 60 -6.78 2.06 27.80
CA ILE A 60 -6.46 0.76 27.19
C ILE A 60 -5.43 0.98 26.08
N CYS A 61 -4.40 0.13 26.00
CA CYS A 61 -3.37 0.24 24.97
C CYS A 61 -3.95 -0.06 23.58
N VAL A 62 -4.28 1.01 22.85
CA VAL A 62 -4.73 0.96 21.44
C VAL A 62 -4.22 2.21 20.72
N LEU A 63 -3.97 2.11 19.41
CA LEU A 63 -3.37 3.19 18.62
C LEU A 63 -4.12 4.53 18.71
N VAL A 64 -5.44 4.50 18.87
CA VAL A 64 -6.28 5.70 18.98
C VAL A 64 -6.34 6.26 20.40
N ALA A 65 -5.92 5.52 21.43
CA ALA A 65 -5.99 5.96 22.82
C ALA A 65 -5.01 7.09 23.16
N ILE A 66 -3.98 7.31 22.32
CA ILE A 66 -3.08 8.45 22.47
C ILE A 66 -3.77 9.79 22.22
N TYR A 67 -4.92 9.76 21.54
CA TYR A 67 -5.74 10.93 21.31
C TYR A 67 -6.76 11.03 22.44
N SER A 68 -6.49 11.88 23.43
CA SER A 68 -7.35 12.09 24.60
C SER A 68 -8.06 13.44 24.57
N GLY A 69 -9.17 13.53 25.30
CA GLY A 69 -9.96 14.76 25.44
C GLY A 69 -10.42 15.35 24.10
N GLN A 70 -10.26 16.66 23.94
CA GLN A 70 -10.63 17.36 22.69
C GLN A 70 -9.78 16.96 21.48
N PHE A 71 -8.53 16.52 21.70
CA PHE A 71 -7.63 16.17 20.60
C PHE A 71 -8.13 14.95 19.82
N ASP A 72 -8.88 14.07 20.49
CA ASP A 72 -9.53 12.93 19.86
C ASP A 72 -10.52 13.35 18.73
N TRP A 73 -11.37 14.35 18.99
CA TRP A 73 -12.27 14.89 17.96
C TRP A 73 -11.52 15.59 16.83
N ILE A 74 -10.52 16.39 17.18
CA ILE A 74 -9.69 17.12 16.20
C ILE A 74 -9.00 16.14 15.26
N TRP A 75 -8.37 15.09 15.81
CA TRP A 75 -7.70 14.06 15.04
C TRP A 75 -8.68 13.32 14.12
N GLY A 76 -9.85 12.93 14.61
CA GLY A 76 -10.85 12.22 13.81
C GLY A 76 -11.37 13.04 12.62
N ILE A 77 -11.66 14.32 12.83
CA ILE A 77 -12.08 15.25 11.77
C ILE A 77 -10.94 15.46 10.77
N LEU A 78 -9.73 15.76 11.25
CA LEU A 78 -8.56 16.01 10.41
C LEU A 78 -8.20 14.78 9.55
N ALA A 79 -8.24 13.59 10.14
CA ALA A 79 -8.06 12.33 9.43
C ALA A 79 -9.10 12.16 8.33
N THR A 80 -10.38 12.43 8.62
CA THR A 80 -11.47 12.34 7.64
C THR A 80 -11.26 13.32 6.48
N VAL A 81 -10.94 14.58 6.78
CA VAL A 81 -10.67 15.63 5.77
C VAL A 81 -9.50 15.24 4.88
N LEU A 82 -8.38 14.78 5.45
CA LEU A 82 -7.20 14.35 4.67
C LEU A 82 -7.52 13.15 3.77
N ASN A 83 -8.34 12.20 4.23
CA ASN A 83 -8.77 11.08 3.41
C ASN A 83 -9.66 11.52 2.24
N LEU A 84 -10.67 12.36 2.51
CA LEU A 84 -11.56 12.88 1.47
C LEU A 84 -10.78 13.72 0.45
N ALA A 85 -9.83 14.54 0.90
CA ALA A 85 -8.93 15.29 0.02
C ALA A 85 -8.10 14.35 -0.86
N THR A 86 -7.58 13.26 -0.31
CA THR A 86 -6.81 12.25 -1.05
C THR A 86 -7.69 11.55 -2.11
N ILE A 87 -8.89 11.10 -1.74
CA ILE A 87 -9.83 10.45 -2.66
C ILE A 87 -10.20 11.41 -3.79
N THR A 88 -10.53 12.66 -3.45
CA THR A 88 -10.91 13.69 -4.43
C THR A 88 -9.78 13.99 -5.39
N LEU A 89 -8.56 14.18 -4.88
CA LEU A 89 -7.37 14.43 -5.68
C LEU A 89 -7.13 13.31 -6.71
N TYR A 90 -7.19 12.05 -6.26
CA TYR A 90 -7.00 10.91 -7.16
C TYR A 90 -8.17 10.71 -8.12
N ALA A 91 -9.40 11.05 -7.74
CA ALA A 91 -10.55 11.04 -8.64
C ALA A 91 -10.41 12.10 -9.74
N VAL A 92 -10.01 13.32 -9.39
CA VAL A 92 -9.72 14.40 -10.35
C VAL A 92 -8.58 13.99 -11.27
N LEU A 93 -7.47 13.48 -10.72
CA LEU A 93 -6.34 13.02 -11.50
C LEU A 93 -6.74 11.93 -12.49
N SER A 94 -7.58 10.99 -12.07
CA SER A 94 -8.11 9.93 -12.92
C SER A 94 -8.92 10.48 -14.09
N ARG A 95 -9.80 11.45 -13.84
CA ARG A 95 -10.59 12.11 -14.90
C ARG A 95 -9.69 12.83 -15.90
N ILE A 96 -8.65 13.52 -15.41
CA ILE A 96 -7.71 14.25 -16.27
C ILE A 96 -6.90 13.28 -17.14
N ILE A 97 -6.39 12.19 -16.56
CA ILE A 97 -5.61 11.18 -17.31
C ILE A 97 -6.45 10.59 -18.45
N VAL A 98 -7.71 10.23 -18.17
CA VAL A 98 -8.62 9.68 -19.18
C VAL A 98 -8.88 10.70 -20.30
N LYS A 99 -9.06 11.98 -19.95
CA LYS A 99 -9.27 13.04 -20.93
C LYS A 99 -8.02 13.36 -21.77
N ALA A 100 -6.83 13.30 -21.18
CA ALA A 100 -5.57 13.69 -21.81
C ALA A 100 -4.94 12.63 -22.73
N ARG A 101 -5.54 11.43 -22.87
CA ARG A 101 -5.02 10.32 -23.70
C ARG A 101 -3.52 10.04 -23.51
N ILE A 102 -3.07 10.04 -22.25
CA ILE A 102 -1.66 9.85 -21.89
C ILE A 102 -1.19 8.47 -22.36
N SER A 103 0.07 8.39 -22.83
CA SER A 103 0.70 7.15 -23.33
C SER A 103 0.41 5.91 -22.48
N THR A 104 0.20 4.76 -23.13
CA THR A 104 -0.17 3.47 -22.51
C THR A 104 0.70 3.06 -21.32
N ARG A 105 2.03 3.18 -21.40
CA ARG A 105 2.94 2.79 -20.30
C ARG A 105 2.74 3.63 -19.04
N ASN A 106 2.60 4.94 -19.17
CA ASN A 106 2.31 5.83 -18.04
C ASN A 106 0.92 5.54 -17.48
N PHE A 107 -0.04 5.21 -18.34
CA PHE A 107 -1.40 4.87 -17.91
C PHE A 107 -1.45 3.63 -17.00
N GLU A 108 -0.72 2.56 -17.31
CA GLU A 108 -0.71 1.33 -16.48
C GLU A 108 -0.15 1.56 -15.07
N LEU A 109 0.97 2.28 -14.97
CA LEU A 109 1.59 2.61 -13.68
C LEU A 109 0.66 3.49 -12.84
N LEU A 110 0.02 4.48 -13.48
CA LEU A 110 -0.94 5.37 -12.83
C LEU A 110 -2.23 4.66 -12.45
N GLN A 111 -2.70 3.72 -13.26
CA GLN A 111 -3.86 2.89 -12.95
C GLN A 111 -3.59 2.02 -11.72
N THR A 112 -2.39 1.44 -11.63
CA THR A 112 -1.96 0.68 -10.45
C THR A 112 -1.97 1.55 -9.20
N LEU A 113 -1.32 2.72 -9.28
CA LEU A 113 -1.28 3.67 -8.16
C LEU A 113 -2.67 4.13 -7.73
N LYS A 114 -3.55 4.42 -8.70
CA LYS A 114 -4.95 4.78 -8.43
C LYS A 114 -5.67 3.69 -7.64
N ILE A 115 -5.53 2.43 -8.06
CA ILE A 115 -6.19 1.29 -7.40
C ILE A 115 -5.64 1.14 -5.96
N THR A 116 -4.31 1.18 -5.80
CA THR A 116 -3.66 1.11 -4.49
C THR A 116 -4.13 2.21 -3.55
N VAL A 117 -4.15 3.46 -4.02
CA VAL A 117 -4.58 4.59 -3.19
C VAL A 117 -6.07 4.55 -2.89
N ALA A 118 -6.91 4.16 -3.85
CA ALA A 118 -8.33 3.97 -3.59
C ALA A 118 -8.55 2.91 -2.50
N PHE A 119 -7.84 1.79 -2.56
CA PHE A 119 -7.98 0.72 -1.56
C PHE A 119 -7.58 1.19 -0.16
N VAL A 120 -6.44 1.88 -0.04
CA VAL A 120 -5.95 2.41 1.24
C VAL A 120 -6.85 3.52 1.78
N ALA A 121 -7.27 4.45 0.92
CA ALA A 121 -8.11 5.58 1.32
C ALA A 121 -9.52 5.12 1.72
N LEU A 122 -10.10 4.14 1.02
CA LEU A 122 -11.38 3.54 1.40
C LEU A 122 -11.25 2.73 2.69
N GLY A 123 -10.18 1.95 2.87
CA GLY A 123 -9.92 1.22 4.10
C GLY A 123 -9.80 2.15 5.31
N HIS A 124 -9.04 3.24 5.16
CA HIS A 124 -8.92 4.25 6.21
C HIS A 124 -10.22 5.02 6.44
N LEU A 125 -10.97 5.38 5.39
CA LEU A 125 -12.26 6.05 5.53
C LEU A 125 -13.26 5.15 6.27
N ALA A 126 -13.30 3.85 5.98
CA ALA A 126 -14.12 2.89 6.70
C ALA A 126 -13.73 2.83 8.19
N THR A 127 -12.44 2.68 8.50
CA THR A 127 -11.94 2.68 9.88
C THR A 127 -12.31 3.96 10.63
N THR A 128 -12.04 5.13 10.05
CA THR A 128 -12.32 6.41 10.71
C THR A 128 -13.81 6.69 10.83
N THR A 129 -14.62 6.32 9.83
CA THR A 129 -16.08 6.47 9.92
C THR A 129 -16.66 5.61 11.03
N ILE A 130 -16.28 4.33 11.11
CA ILE A 130 -16.73 3.44 12.19
C ILE A 130 -16.33 4.03 13.54
N TYR A 131 -15.07 4.46 13.68
CA TYR A 131 -14.58 5.09 14.90
C TYR A 131 -15.39 6.33 15.29
N MET A 132 -15.64 7.25 14.35
CA MET A 132 -16.42 8.46 14.63
C MET A 132 -17.87 8.15 14.97
N VAL A 133 -18.49 7.17 14.30
CA VAL A 133 -19.85 6.72 14.63
C VAL A 133 -19.94 6.19 16.06
N THR A 134 -18.94 5.43 16.54
CA THR A 134 -18.95 4.94 17.94
C THR A 134 -18.99 6.05 18.99
N LYS A 135 -18.54 7.27 18.66
CA LYS A 135 -18.61 8.43 19.58
C LYS A 135 -20.03 8.97 19.75
N PHE A 136 -20.90 8.74 18.78
CA PHE A 136 -22.32 9.13 18.84
C PHE A 136 -23.21 8.04 19.42
N LEU A 137 -22.69 6.82 19.57
CA LEU A 137 -23.41 5.69 20.16
C LEU A 137 -23.17 5.64 21.67
N ASN A 138 -24.24 5.53 22.45
CA ASN A 138 -24.14 5.36 23.90
C ASN A 138 -23.87 3.89 24.27
N ILE A 139 -22.66 3.42 23.96
CA ILE A 139 -22.18 2.06 24.22
C ILE A 139 -21.05 2.07 25.25
N SER A 140 -20.83 0.93 25.92
CA SER A 140 -19.75 0.78 26.91
C SER A 140 -18.36 0.98 26.29
N ASP A 141 -17.40 1.44 27.08
CA ASP A 141 -16.04 1.69 26.58
C ASP A 141 -15.33 0.42 26.11
N VAL A 142 -15.66 -0.72 26.73
CA VAL A 142 -15.24 -2.05 26.27
C VAL A 142 -15.79 -2.35 24.88
N ALA A 143 -17.07 -2.03 24.60
CA ALA A 143 -17.64 -2.21 23.27
C ALA A 143 -16.99 -1.28 22.24
N LYS A 144 -16.74 -0.01 22.58
CA LYS A 144 -16.00 0.93 21.71
C LYS A 144 -14.60 0.40 21.38
N PHE A 145 -13.90 -0.17 22.36
CA PHE A 145 -12.60 -0.79 22.17
C PHE A 145 -12.66 -1.94 21.16
N TYR A 146 -13.57 -2.90 21.32
CA TYR A 146 -13.72 -4.01 20.38
C TYR A 146 -14.07 -3.53 18.98
N ILE A 147 -15.01 -2.58 18.84
CA ILE A 147 -15.37 -2.00 17.55
C ILE A 147 -14.16 -1.30 16.92
N GLY A 148 -13.36 -0.56 17.70
CA GLY A 148 -12.12 0.06 17.24
C GLY A 148 -11.11 -0.96 16.69
N CYS A 149 -10.93 -2.09 17.37
CA CYS A 149 -10.07 -3.19 16.92
C CYS A 149 -10.56 -3.78 15.59
N TYR A 150 -11.86 -4.07 15.47
CA TYR A 150 -12.45 -4.56 14.21
C TYR A 150 -12.37 -3.52 13.09
N ALA A 151 -12.60 -2.24 13.39
CA ALA A 151 -12.45 -1.15 12.43
C ALA A 151 -11.01 -1.05 11.92
N GLY A 152 -10.03 -1.27 12.81
CA GLY A 152 -8.61 -1.30 12.47
C GLY A 152 -8.23 -2.38 11.45
N VAL A 153 -9.02 -3.45 11.32
CA VAL A 153 -8.78 -4.50 10.32
C VAL A 153 -8.86 -3.92 8.90
N PHE A 154 -9.78 -3.00 8.62
CA PHE A 154 -9.94 -2.41 7.27
C PHE A 154 -8.69 -1.68 6.79
N ILE A 155 -8.16 -0.76 7.60
CA ILE A 155 -6.94 -0.03 7.25
C ILE A 155 -5.73 -0.96 7.14
N ASN A 156 -5.52 -1.88 8.09
CA ASN A 156 -4.38 -2.78 8.08
C ASN A 156 -4.42 -3.74 6.88
N THR A 157 -5.60 -4.26 6.57
CA THR A 157 -5.84 -5.09 5.39
C THR A 157 -5.54 -4.28 4.12
N SER A 158 -6.08 -3.06 4.02
CA SER A 158 -5.87 -2.21 2.85
C SER A 158 -4.40 -1.90 2.56
N VAL A 159 -3.61 -1.64 3.61
CA VAL A 159 -2.17 -1.41 3.50
C VAL A 159 -1.44 -2.69 3.10
N SER A 160 -1.83 -3.83 3.67
CA SER A 160 -1.23 -5.14 3.37
C SER A 160 -1.44 -5.54 1.91
N PHE A 161 -2.59 -5.23 1.31
CA PHE A 161 -2.86 -5.56 -0.10
C PHE A 161 -2.00 -4.77 -1.10
N ASN A 162 -1.34 -3.68 -0.69
CA ASN A 162 -0.52 -2.86 -1.58
C ASN A 162 0.56 -3.68 -2.30
N TRP A 163 1.25 -4.57 -1.58
CA TRP A 163 2.32 -5.38 -2.19
C TRP A 163 1.76 -6.33 -3.26
N LEU A 164 0.59 -6.94 -3.02
CA LEU A 164 -0.10 -7.82 -3.97
C LEU A 164 -0.52 -7.06 -5.22
N LEU A 165 -1.10 -5.87 -5.04
CA LEU A 165 -1.50 -5.00 -6.15
C LEU A 165 -0.29 -4.59 -7.01
N TYR A 166 0.81 -4.19 -6.38
CA TYR A 166 2.05 -3.87 -7.09
C TYR A 166 2.63 -5.09 -7.80
N TYR A 167 2.67 -6.26 -7.16
CA TYR A 167 3.17 -7.48 -7.76
C TYR A 167 2.33 -7.96 -8.95
N TRP A 168 1.01 -7.85 -8.87
CA TRP A 168 0.11 -8.23 -9.96
C TRP A 168 0.23 -7.28 -11.15
N ARG A 169 0.19 -5.96 -10.88
CA ARG A 169 -0.03 -4.94 -11.92
C ARG A 169 1.25 -4.28 -12.46
N SER A 170 2.33 -4.20 -11.68
CA SER A 170 3.59 -3.59 -12.12
C SER A 170 4.58 -4.67 -12.54
N GLU A 171 4.85 -4.75 -13.84
CA GLU A 171 5.86 -5.67 -14.37
C GLU A 171 7.25 -5.36 -13.81
N GLU A 172 7.61 -4.08 -13.70
CA GLU A 172 8.90 -3.63 -13.14
C GLU A 172 9.05 -4.08 -11.67
N TYR A 173 8.00 -3.92 -10.86
CA TYR A 173 7.99 -4.37 -9.46
C TYR A 173 8.10 -5.90 -9.38
N ARG A 174 7.29 -6.62 -10.16
CA ARG A 174 7.28 -8.09 -10.22
C ARG A 174 8.63 -8.66 -10.63
N ASN A 175 9.27 -8.08 -11.65
CA ASN A 175 10.59 -8.49 -12.13
C ASN A 175 11.66 -8.24 -11.06
N SER A 176 11.59 -7.11 -10.37
CA SER A 176 12.49 -6.78 -9.26
C SER A 176 12.30 -7.74 -8.07
N PHE A 177 11.06 -8.06 -7.72
CA PHE A 177 10.72 -9.03 -6.67
C PHE A 177 11.26 -10.43 -7.00
N ARG A 178 11.01 -10.93 -8.22
CA ARG A 178 11.51 -12.23 -8.70
C ARG A 178 13.05 -12.30 -8.70
N ARG A 179 13.73 -11.20 -9.06
CA ARG A 179 15.20 -11.12 -9.00
C ARG A 179 15.73 -11.25 -7.57
N GLN A 180 15.05 -10.64 -6.59
CA GLN A 180 15.41 -10.77 -5.18
C GLN A 180 15.13 -12.20 -4.67
N PHE A 181 13.98 -12.77 -5.02
CA PHE A 181 13.60 -14.12 -4.60
C PHE A 181 14.57 -15.20 -5.13
N LYS A 182 15.09 -15.04 -6.36
CA LYS A 182 16.11 -15.93 -6.92
C LYS A 182 17.45 -15.90 -6.18
N LYS A 183 17.74 -14.84 -5.41
CA LYS A 183 18.97 -14.71 -4.61
C LYS A 183 18.85 -15.38 -3.24
N LEU A 184 17.65 -15.80 -2.82
CA LEU A 184 17.47 -16.52 -1.55
C LEU A 184 18.12 -17.92 -1.68
N PRO A 185 19.22 -18.20 -0.94
CA PRO A 185 19.97 -19.43 -1.07
C PRO A 185 19.15 -20.69 -0.75
N CYS A 186 18.08 -20.55 0.04
CA CYS A 186 17.21 -21.63 0.49
C CYS A 186 16.35 -22.28 -0.62
N LEU A 187 16.23 -21.67 -1.81
CA LEU A 187 15.47 -22.25 -2.93
C LEU A 187 16.35 -22.98 -3.96
N LYS A 188 17.68 -22.82 -3.90
CA LYS A 188 18.59 -23.35 -4.92
C LYS A 188 18.98 -24.81 -4.68
N ASN A 189 18.78 -25.33 -3.47
CA ASN A 189 19.24 -26.66 -3.07
C ASN A 189 18.16 -27.76 -3.12
N THR A 190 16.91 -27.44 -3.47
CA THR A 190 15.80 -28.42 -3.49
C THR A 190 15.51 -29.02 -4.87
N VAL A 191 16.17 -28.55 -5.94
CA VAL A 191 15.81 -28.90 -7.33
C VAL A 191 16.89 -29.71 -8.08
N ASN A 192 18.07 -29.91 -7.50
CA ASN A 192 19.11 -30.76 -8.09
C ASN A 192 19.27 -32.04 -7.26
N LEU A 193 19.07 -33.20 -7.89
CA LEU A 193 19.78 -34.48 -7.71
C LEU A 193 18.81 -35.66 -8.00
N GLN A 194 19.18 -36.50 -8.99
CA GLN A 194 18.69 -37.86 -9.30
C GLN A 194 17.64 -38.13 -10.41
N THR A 195 16.75 -37.23 -10.85
CA THR A 195 15.69 -37.67 -11.80
C THR A 195 16.13 -37.79 -13.27
N LYS A 196 17.17 -37.06 -13.72
CA LYS A 196 17.57 -37.05 -15.14
C LYS A 196 18.28 -38.33 -15.61
N HIS A 197 19.02 -39.01 -14.74
CA HIS A 197 19.83 -40.16 -15.15
C HIS A 197 18.98 -41.43 -15.39
N LYS A 198 17.90 -41.63 -14.61
CA LYS A 198 16.98 -42.76 -14.80
C LYS A 198 16.13 -42.63 -16.07
N MET A 199 15.66 -41.43 -16.44
CA MET A 199 14.86 -41.25 -17.66
C MET A 199 15.68 -41.47 -18.95
N GLN A 200 16.96 -41.07 -18.99
CA GLN A 200 17.79 -41.32 -20.17
C GLN A 200 18.07 -42.81 -20.39
N GLN A 201 18.30 -43.60 -19.32
CA GLN A 201 18.46 -45.05 -19.46
C GLN A 201 17.19 -45.72 -19.98
N VAL A 202 16.01 -45.38 -19.43
CA VAL A 202 14.73 -45.97 -19.87
C VAL A 202 14.43 -45.63 -21.34
N THR A 203 14.70 -44.41 -21.78
CA THR A 203 14.43 -43.98 -23.17
C THR A 203 15.37 -44.68 -24.17
N THR A 204 16.61 -44.97 -23.76
CA THR A 204 17.59 -45.63 -24.63
C THR A 204 17.27 -47.12 -24.81
N VAL A 205 16.85 -47.80 -23.74
CA VAL A 205 16.41 -49.21 -23.80
C VAL A 205 15.17 -49.35 -24.69
N TYR A 206 14.18 -48.46 -24.54
CA TYR A 206 12.95 -48.50 -25.34
C TYR A 206 13.21 -48.26 -26.83
N ARG A 207 14.14 -47.36 -27.19
CA ARG A 207 14.54 -47.15 -28.60
C ARG A 207 15.23 -48.38 -29.21
N LEU A 208 16.09 -49.05 -28.44
CA LEU A 208 16.79 -50.25 -28.91
C LEU A 208 15.81 -51.41 -29.16
N GLU A 209 14.84 -51.61 -28.26
CA GLU A 209 13.80 -52.63 -28.43
C GLU A 209 12.85 -52.34 -29.60
N LEU A 210 12.48 -51.07 -29.81
CA LEU A 210 11.64 -50.69 -30.95
C LEU A 210 12.38 -50.90 -32.28
N SER A 211 13.68 -50.58 -32.34
CA SER A 211 14.49 -50.79 -33.55
C SER A 211 14.65 -52.27 -33.92
N ARG A 212 14.75 -53.17 -32.93
CA ARG A 212 14.78 -54.63 -33.17
C ARG A 212 13.46 -55.20 -33.69
N ARG A 213 12.32 -54.63 -33.28
CA ARG A 213 11.00 -55.10 -33.73
C ARG A 213 10.64 -54.66 -35.14
N LEU A 214 11.30 -53.62 -35.67
CA LEU A 214 11.06 -53.11 -37.03
C LEU A 214 12.00 -53.73 -38.08
N SER A 215 12.97 -54.56 -37.67
CA SER A 215 13.96 -55.21 -38.53
C SER A 215 13.71 -56.72 -38.77
N HIS A 216 12.55 -57.24 -38.34
CA HIS A 216 12.07 -58.60 -38.60
C HIS A 216 10.69 -58.53 -39.24
#